data_AF-A0A2M7S9R9-F1
#
_entry.id   AF-A0A2M7S9R9-F1
#
_cell.length_a   1.000
_cell.length_b   1.000
_cell.length_c   1.000
_cell.angle_alpha   90.00
_cell.angle_beta   90.00
_cell.angle_gamma   90.00
#
_symmetry.space_group_name_H-M   'P 1'
#
loop_
_entity.id
_entity.type
_entity.pdbx_description
1 polymer ?
#
loop_
_entity_poly.entity_id
_entity_poly.type
_entity_poly.pdbx_seq_one_letter_code
_entity_poly.pdbx_strand_id
1 'polypeptide(L)'
;MDILGLSISGLLASALLEELEKKNQEKEPEPEAQPDEEKKEVVWTEKTMTIEGVGRVKFYRPTEKIEKEADDFYRSSFDRFVKSGMKTKSAIEQELKASGVINDQTEKEKKELRQAIANALAHLSGPGASEERKRLADEIREMRKKLFGHIDQSAWHYQDSAESAAEKEKWFFIIQKCTFSDKTQQLLWDTLEKLKKDAAEKEEKVFRVVMEYMCFVHKTDEFMPDIRNLVKYRQKK
;
A
#
# COMPACT_ATOMS: atom_id res chain seq x y z
N MET A 1 -11.51 16.08 -5.84
CA MET A 1 -10.75 14.90 -6.30
C MET A 1 -10.06 14.38 -5.06
N ASP A 2 -10.69 13.39 -4.40
CA ASP A 2 -10.33 12.89 -3.06
C ASP A 2 -8.92 12.29 -3.14
N ILE A 3 -7.91 12.89 -2.49
CA ILE A 3 -6.50 12.45 -2.60
C ILE A 3 -6.31 11.05 -2.03
N LEU A 4 -7.19 10.64 -1.11
CA LEU A 4 -7.25 9.29 -0.56
C LEU A 4 -7.88 8.27 -1.52
N GLY A 5 -8.43 8.77 -2.64
CA GLY A 5 -8.96 7.99 -3.74
C GLY A 5 -7.89 7.42 -4.64
N LEU A 6 -6.68 7.99 -4.73
CA LEU A 6 -5.54 7.24 -5.31
C LEU A 6 -5.28 6.08 -4.37
N SER A 7 -5.71 4.87 -4.77
CA SER A 7 -5.73 3.76 -3.83
C SER A 7 -4.31 3.56 -3.31
N ILE A 8 -4.14 3.88 -2.04
CA ILE A 8 -3.00 3.47 -1.23
C ILE A 8 -2.79 1.95 -1.42
N SER A 9 -3.85 1.21 -1.76
CA SER A 9 -3.82 -0.18 -2.22
C SER A 9 -3.04 -0.46 -3.50
N GLY A 10 -2.92 0.44 -4.49
CA GLY A 10 -2.19 0.19 -5.74
C GLY A 10 -0.66 0.29 -5.57
N LEU A 11 -0.22 1.34 -4.89
CA LEU A 11 1.19 1.53 -4.52
C LEU A 11 1.62 0.51 -3.44
N LEU A 12 0.75 0.19 -2.47
CA LEU A 12 1.03 -0.86 -1.49
C LEU A 12 0.90 -2.27 -2.05
N ALA A 13 -0.02 -2.53 -3.00
CA ALA A 13 -0.08 -3.84 -3.67
C ALA A 13 1.23 -4.12 -4.41
N SER A 14 1.88 -3.09 -4.97
CA SER A 14 3.19 -3.22 -5.61
C SER A 14 4.28 -3.60 -4.61
N ALA A 15 4.33 -2.93 -3.45
CA ALA A 15 5.27 -3.25 -2.38
C ALA A 15 4.99 -4.62 -1.73
N LEU A 16 3.71 -4.97 -1.52
CA LEU A 16 3.28 -6.27 -0.99
C LEU A 16 3.54 -7.40 -1.98
N LEU A 17 3.37 -7.17 -3.29
CA LEU A 17 3.73 -8.15 -4.33
C LEU A 17 5.25 -8.38 -4.34
N GLU A 18 6.05 -7.32 -4.22
CA GLU A 18 7.51 -7.44 -4.15
C GLU A 18 8.00 -8.15 -2.86
N GLU A 19 7.30 -7.96 -1.73
CA GLU A 19 7.57 -8.66 -0.47
C GLU A 19 7.10 -10.13 -0.48
N LEU A 20 5.94 -10.41 -1.09
CA LEU A 20 5.42 -11.78 -1.30
C LEU A 20 6.28 -12.57 -2.31
N GLU A 21 6.81 -11.90 -3.34
CA GLU A 21 7.74 -12.48 -4.30
C GLU A 21 9.09 -12.80 -3.64
N LYS A 22 9.61 -11.93 -2.76
CA LYS A 22 10.80 -12.25 -1.95
C LYS A 22 10.57 -13.46 -1.03
N LYS A 23 9.43 -13.53 -0.33
CA LYS A 23 9.10 -14.68 0.53
C LYS A 23 8.88 -15.99 -0.26
N ASN A 24 8.40 -15.92 -1.49
CA ASN A 24 8.27 -17.09 -2.36
C ASN A 24 9.58 -17.50 -3.04
N GLN A 25 10.55 -16.58 -3.19
CA GLN A 25 11.91 -16.88 -3.63
C GLN A 25 12.76 -17.56 -2.55
N GLU A 26 12.42 -17.40 -1.26
CA GLU A 26 13.11 -18.05 -0.14
C GLU A 26 12.61 -19.47 0.19
N LYS A 27 11.79 -20.11 -0.65
CA LYS A 27 11.52 -21.57 -0.54
C LYS A 27 12.66 -22.36 -1.17
N GLU A 28 13.77 -22.46 -0.47
CA GLU A 28 14.79 -23.50 -0.70
C GLU A 28 14.37 -24.84 -0.06
N PRO A 29 14.83 -25.98 -0.61
CA PRO A 29 14.50 -27.31 -0.09
C PRO A 29 15.13 -27.50 1.29
N GLU A 30 14.37 -28.09 2.24
CA GLU A 30 14.81 -28.36 3.61
C GLU A 30 16.20 -29.03 3.66
N PRO A 31 17.20 -28.40 4.31
CA PRO A 31 18.36 -29.08 4.82
C PRO A 31 18.29 -29.22 6.34
N GLU A 32 18.91 -30.29 6.83
CA GLU A 32 18.93 -30.73 8.22
C GLU A 32 19.33 -29.61 9.22
N ALA A 33 18.66 -29.66 10.38
CA ALA A 33 18.77 -28.70 11.46
C ALA A 33 20.22 -28.44 11.91
N GLN A 34 20.66 -27.19 11.81
CA GLN A 34 21.78 -26.62 12.54
C GLN A 34 21.34 -25.32 13.22
N PRO A 35 21.95 -24.97 14.37
CA PRO A 35 21.31 -24.16 15.40
C PRO A 35 21.18 -22.70 14.97
N ASP A 36 20.04 -22.11 15.33
CA ASP A 36 19.65 -20.72 15.07
C ASP A 36 20.78 -19.73 15.41
N GLU A 37 21.47 -19.25 14.38
CA GLU A 37 22.12 -17.96 14.45
C GLU A 37 21.00 -16.91 14.48
N GLU A 38 20.80 -16.32 15.66
CA GLU A 38 19.90 -15.20 15.91
C GLU A 38 20.05 -14.13 14.83
N LYS A 39 19.16 -14.17 13.84
CA LYS A 39 18.85 -13.00 13.01
C LYS A 39 18.34 -11.93 13.96
N LYS A 40 19.22 -10.99 14.33
CA LYS A 40 18.87 -9.83 15.16
C LYS A 40 17.61 -9.16 14.60
N GLU A 41 16.53 -9.36 15.35
CA GLU A 41 15.22 -8.75 15.15
C GLU A 41 15.37 -7.25 14.90
N VAL A 42 14.89 -6.76 13.77
CA VAL A 42 14.75 -5.32 13.59
C VAL A 42 13.51 -4.88 14.38
N VAL A 43 13.73 -4.47 15.63
CA VAL A 43 12.72 -3.96 16.57
C VAL A 43 12.25 -2.58 16.08
N TRP A 44 11.31 -2.55 15.14
CA TRP A 44 10.65 -1.32 14.69
C TRP A 44 9.43 -1.02 15.56
N THR A 45 9.63 -0.51 16.77
CA THR A 45 8.53 -0.22 17.71
C THR A 45 8.04 1.22 17.65
N GLU A 46 8.84 2.16 17.13
CA GLU A 46 8.43 3.56 16.92
C GLU A 46 9.25 4.28 15.82
N LYS A 47 8.66 5.32 15.21
CA LYS A 47 9.33 6.28 14.32
C LYS A 47 8.96 7.70 14.73
N THR A 48 9.94 8.56 14.92
CA THR A 48 9.72 9.98 15.19
C THR A 48 10.20 10.81 14.01
N MET A 49 9.40 11.79 13.58
CA MET A 49 9.82 12.72 12.52
C MET A 49 9.13 14.08 12.60
N THR A 50 9.68 15.07 11.91
CA THR A 50 9.08 16.40 11.79
C THR A 50 8.31 16.50 10.49
N ILE A 51 7.01 16.80 10.58
CA ILE A 51 6.12 17.01 9.44
C ILE A 51 5.80 18.51 9.35
N GLU A 52 6.12 19.09 8.20
CA GLU A 52 5.88 20.51 7.91
C GLU A 52 4.41 20.89 8.14
N GLY A 53 4.17 21.96 8.90
CA GLY A 53 2.81 22.44 9.21
C GLY A 53 2.03 21.62 10.25
N VAL A 54 2.60 20.52 10.76
CA VAL A 54 2.05 19.67 11.83
C VAL A 54 2.95 19.68 13.08
N GLY A 55 4.27 19.64 12.89
CA GLY A 55 5.26 19.58 13.97
C GLY A 55 5.91 18.20 14.09
N ARG A 56 6.47 17.91 15.27
CA ARG A 56 7.15 16.63 15.54
C ARG A 56 6.12 15.57 15.95
N VAL A 57 6.09 14.48 15.20
CA VAL A 57 5.10 13.40 15.30
C VAL A 57 5.82 12.09 15.60
N LYS A 58 5.21 11.27 16.46
CA LYS A 58 5.61 9.90 16.79
C LYS A 58 4.60 8.92 16.22
N PHE A 59 5.09 7.91 15.53
CA PHE A 59 4.33 6.80 14.98
C PHE A 59 4.68 5.51 15.70
N TYR A 60 3.67 4.72 16.04
CA TYR A 60 3.82 3.38 16.58
C TYR A 60 3.25 2.35 15.62
N ARG A 61 3.79 1.13 15.62
CA ARG A 61 3.15 0.03 14.92
C ARG A 61 1.86 -0.37 15.67
N PRO A 62 0.79 -0.75 14.96
CA PRO A 62 -0.40 -1.23 15.64
C PRO A 62 -0.05 -2.48 16.44
N THR A 63 -0.55 -2.56 17.66
CA THR A 63 -0.49 -3.80 18.45
C THR A 63 -1.57 -4.75 17.96
N GLU A 64 -1.44 -6.04 18.28
CA GLU A 64 -2.48 -7.05 17.96
C GLU A 64 -3.87 -6.63 18.45
N LYS A 65 -3.94 -5.97 19.62
CA LYS A 65 -5.19 -5.41 20.14
C LYS A 65 -5.77 -4.35 19.20
N ILE A 66 -4.94 -3.41 18.74
CA ILE A 66 -5.38 -2.34 17.81
C ILE A 66 -5.79 -2.95 16.46
N GLU A 67 -5.06 -3.94 15.96
CA GLU A 67 -5.41 -4.63 14.71
C GLU A 67 -6.77 -5.33 14.81
N LYS A 68 -7.03 -6.03 15.92
CA LYS A 68 -8.33 -6.65 16.17
C LYS A 68 -9.46 -5.64 16.27
N GLU A 69 -9.27 -4.54 17.00
CA GLU A 69 -10.24 -3.44 17.07
C GLU A 69 -10.50 -2.84 15.67
N ALA A 70 -9.46 -2.71 14.85
CA ALA A 70 -9.56 -2.21 13.49
C ALA A 70 -10.31 -3.18 12.56
N ASP A 71 -10.15 -4.50 12.73
CA ASP A 71 -10.92 -5.51 12.00
C ASP A 71 -12.41 -5.48 12.35
N ASP A 72 -12.75 -5.33 13.63
CA ASP A 72 -14.13 -5.16 14.07
C ASP A 72 -14.72 -3.85 13.51
N PHE A 73 -13.92 -2.78 13.51
CA PHE A 73 -14.30 -1.49 12.91
C PHE A 73 -14.52 -1.59 11.39
N TYR A 74 -13.68 -2.36 10.69
CA TYR A 74 -13.84 -2.65 9.27
C TYR A 74 -15.17 -3.37 8.99
N ARG A 75 -15.48 -4.44 9.72
CA ARG A 75 -16.73 -5.21 9.53
C ARG A 75 -17.96 -4.32 9.71
N SER A 76 -17.97 -3.53 10.78
CA SER A 76 -19.05 -2.58 11.06
C SER A 76 -19.19 -1.51 9.97
N SER A 77 -18.07 -0.96 9.50
CA SER A 77 -18.05 0.05 8.44
C SER A 77 -18.50 -0.53 7.09
N PHE A 78 -18.05 -1.73 6.76
CA PHE A 78 -18.46 -2.45 5.55
C PHE A 78 -19.97 -2.67 5.51
N ASP A 79 -20.54 -3.22 6.60
CA ASP A 79 -21.98 -3.41 6.72
C ASP A 79 -22.75 -2.10 6.55
N ARG A 80 -22.25 -1.01 7.14
CA ARG A 80 -22.85 0.32 7.00
C ARG A 80 -22.81 0.81 5.55
N PHE A 81 -21.69 0.66 4.84
CA PHE A 81 -21.56 1.09 3.45
C PHE A 81 -22.44 0.26 2.51
N VAL A 82 -22.50 -1.05 2.70
CA VAL A 82 -23.42 -1.93 1.95
C VAL A 82 -24.88 -1.52 2.19
N LYS A 83 -25.28 -1.29 3.45
CA LYS A 83 -26.64 -0.82 3.79
C LYS A 83 -26.97 0.56 3.22
N SER A 84 -25.98 1.41 3.00
CA SER A 84 -26.15 2.72 2.34
C SER A 84 -26.27 2.64 0.81
N GLY A 85 -26.14 1.44 0.23
CA GLY A 85 -26.27 1.20 -1.21
C GLY A 85 -24.96 1.23 -1.98
N MET A 86 -23.80 1.29 -1.31
CA MET A 86 -22.51 1.14 -1.99
C MET A 86 -22.35 -0.27 -2.56
N LYS A 87 -21.82 -0.38 -3.78
CA LYS A 87 -21.57 -1.67 -4.42
C LYS A 87 -20.36 -2.37 -3.79
N THR A 88 -20.42 -3.69 -3.72
CA THR A 88 -19.26 -4.50 -3.36
C THR A 88 -18.29 -4.61 -4.53
N LYS A 89 -17.01 -4.96 -4.27
CA LYS A 89 -16.01 -5.22 -5.32
C LYS A 89 -16.51 -6.28 -6.28
N SER A 90 -17.16 -7.32 -5.75
CA SER A 90 -17.73 -8.39 -6.56
C SER A 90 -18.80 -7.87 -7.53
N ALA A 91 -19.70 -6.99 -7.08
CA ALA A 91 -20.72 -6.39 -7.95
C ALA A 91 -20.10 -5.46 -9.01
N ILE A 92 -19.12 -4.64 -8.63
CA ILE A 92 -18.37 -3.79 -9.57
C ILE A 92 -17.66 -4.65 -10.61
N GLU A 93 -16.99 -5.73 -10.19
CA GLU A 93 -16.28 -6.63 -11.10
C GLU A 93 -17.24 -7.27 -12.13
N GLN A 94 -18.45 -7.65 -11.72
CA GLN A 94 -19.46 -8.17 -12.64
C GLN A 94 -19.88 -7.11 -13.68
N GLU A 95 -20.04 -5.85 -13.28
CA GLU A 95 -20.36 -4.74 -14.20
C GLU A 95 -19.23 -4.43 -15.17
N LEU A 96 -17.97 -4.48 -14.69
CA LEU A 96 -16.79 -4.30 -15.55
C LEU A 96 -16.64 -5.44 -16.55
N LYS A 97 -16.98 -6.67 -16.15
CA LYS A 97 -17.04 -7.83 -17.06
C LYS A 97 -18.13 -7.67 -18.10
N ALA A 98 -19.33 -7.28 -17.67
CA ALA A 98 -20.46 -7.07 -18.58
C ALA A 98 -20.23 -5.93 -19.59
N SER A 99 -19.51 -4.89 -19.19
CA SER A 99 -19.13 -3.76 -20.05
C SER A 99 -17.87 -4.02 -20.91
N GLY A 100 -17.23 -5.19 -20.75
CA GLY A 100 -16.03 -5.58 -21.49
C GLY A 100 -14.76 -4.86 -21.07
N VAL A 101 -14.79 -4.05 -19.99
CA VAL A 101 -13.64 -3.34 -19.44
C VAL A 101 -12.64 -4.32 -18.84
N ILE A 102 -13.13 -5.32 -18.10
CA ILE A 102 -12.34 -6.48 -17.68
C ILE A 102 -12.83 -7.66 -18.49
N ASN A 103 -11.94 -8.26 -19.27
CA ASN A 103 -12.27 -9.42 -20.08
C ASN A 103 -11.13 -10.44 -20.02
N ASP A 104 -11.37 -11.63 -20.57
CA ASP A 104 -10.41 -12.73 -20.56
C ASP A 104 -9.08 -12.35 -21.25
N GLN A 105 -9.12 -11.40 -22.19
CA GLN A 105 -7.93 -10.90 -22.86
C GLN A 105 -7.06 -10.07 -21.91
N THR A 106 -7.63 -9.14 -21.14
CA THR A 106 -6.89 -8.36 -20.13
C THR A 106 -6.28 -9.26 -19.05
N GLU A 107 -7.01 -10.27 -18.57
CA GLU A 107 -6.48 -11.21 -17.57
C GLU A 107 -5.39 -12.13 -18.14
N LYS A 108 -5.51 -12.53 -19.41
CA LYS A 108 -4.47 -13.25 -20.14
C LYS A 108 -3.20 -12.39 -20.28
N GLU A 109 -3.33 -11.13 -20.70
CA GLU A 109 -2.20 -10.20 -20.83
C GLU A 109 -1.48 -9.98 -19.49
N LYS A 110 -2.24 -9.82 -18.39
CA LYS A 110 -1.66 -9.71 -17.05
C LYS A 110 -0.90 -10.98 -16.66
N LYS A 111 -1.43 -12.17 -16.98
CA LYS A 111 -0.75 -13.45 -16.71
C LYS A 111 0.53 -13.59 -17.54
N GLU A 112 0.49 -13.24 -18.82
CA GLU A 112 1.65 -13.26 -19.72
C GLU A 112 2.74 -12.30 -19.26
N LEU A 113 2.38 -11.06 -18.87
CA LEU A 113 3.31 -10.09 -18.33
C LEU A 113 3.97 -10.58 -17.03
N ARG A 114 3.21 -11.17 -16.10
CA ARG A 114 3.78 -11.76 -14.87
C ARG A 114 4.77 -12.87 -15.19
N GLN A 115 4.43 -13.76 -16.11
CA GLN A 115 5.33 -14.85 -16.51
C GLN A 115 6.59 -14.31 -17.20
N ALA A 116 6.46 -13.32 -18.08
CA ALA A 116 7.58 -12.71 -18.78
C ALA A 116 8.53 -11.99 -17.81
N ILE A 117 7.99 -11.28 -16.81
CA ILE A 117 8.77 -10.66 -15.74
C ILE A 117 9.52 -11.71 -14.92
N ALA A 118 8.84 -12.78 -14.49
CA ALA A 118 9.46 -13.85 -13.73
C ALA A 118 10.61 -14.52 -14.50
N ASN A 119 10.38 -14.80 -15.79
CA ASN A 119 11.42 -15.36 -16.67
C ASN A 119 12.60 -14.39 -16.80
N ALA A 120 12.36 -13.11 -17.08
CA ALA A 120 13.42 -12.12 -17.23
C ALA A 120 14.22 -11.91 -15.93
N LEU A 121 13.57 -11.95 -14.77
CA LEU A 121 14.24 -11.89 -13.46
C LEU A 121 15.16 -13.10 -13.25
N ALA A 122 14.72 -14.31 -13.59
CA ALA A 122 15.55 -15.51 -13.49
C ALA A 122 16.79 -15.43 -14.39
N HIS A 123 16.66 -14.83 -15.58
CA HIS A 123 17.80 -14.60 -16.48
C HIS A 123 18.74 -13.52 -15.94
N LEU A 124 18.21 -12.47 -15.30
CA LEU A 124 18.98 -11.40 -14.70
C LEU A 124 19.82 -11.88 -13.49
N SER A 125 19.33 -12.87 -12.73
CA SER A 125 20.07 -13.50 -11.62
C SER A 125 21.20 -14.43 -12.06
N GLY A 126 21.29 -14.79 -13.34
CA GLY A 126 22.35 -15.63 -13.89
C GLY A 126 23.64 -14.88 -14.22
N PRO A 127 24.73 -15.60 -14.54
CA PRO A 127 25.94 -15.01 -15.08
C PRO A 127 25.68 -14.46 -16.49
N GLY A 128 26.00 -13.17 -16.73
CA GLY A 128 25.78 -12.52 -18.02
C GLY A 128 26.63 -11.25 -18.21
N ALA A 129 26.75 -10.76 -19.44
CA ALA A 129 27.48 -9.53 -19.71
C ALA A 129 26.77 -8.31 -19.07
N SER A 130 27.53 -7.28 -18.69
CA SER A 130 26.95 -6.09 -18.01
C SER A 130 25.90 -5.37 -18.87
N GLU A 131 26.13 -5.27 -20.18
CA GLU A 131 25.19 -4.61 -21.11
C GLU A 131 23.89 -5.42 -21.33
N GLU A 132 23.99 -6.74 -21.38
CA GLU A 132 22.82 -7.63 -21.47
C GLU A 132 21.96 -7.54 -20.20
N ARG A 133 22.60 -7.49 -19.04
CA ARG A 133 21.91 -7.29 -17.75
C ARG A 133 21.21 -5.93 -17.65
N LYS A 134 21.83 -4.85 -18.13
CA LYS A 134 21.18 -3.53 -18.20
C LYS A 134 19.93 -3.56 -19.10
N ARG A 135 20.05 -4.15 -20.29
CA ARG A 135 18.92 -4.29 -21.22
C ARG A 135 17.77 -5.10 -20.61
N LEU A 136 18.06 -6.24 -19.99
CA LEU A 136 17.04 -7.05 -19.29
C LEU A 136 16.36 -6.27 -18.16
N ALA A 137 17.12 -5.47 -17.40
CA ALA A 137 16.56 -4.64 -16.34
C ALA A 137 15.60 -3.56 -16.89
N ASP A 138 15.93 -2.95 -18.03
CA ASP A 138 15.05 -1.99 -18.70
C ASP A 138 13.79 -2.68 -19.27
N GLU A 139 13.91 -3.87 -19.86
CA GLU A 139 12.77 -4.67 -20.34
C GLU A 139 11.84 -5.06 -19.18
N ILE A 140 12.38 -5.50 -18.04
CA ILE A 140 11.61 -5.76 -16.81
C ILE A 140 10.88 -4.49 -16.35
N ARG A 141 11.54 -3.33 -16.38
CA ARG A 141 10.93 -2.06 -15.99
C ARG A 141 9.73 -1.72 -16.88
N GLU A 142 9.87 -1.86 -18.20
CA GLU A 142 8.78 -1.58 -19.14
C GLU A 142 7.63 -2.59 -19.02
N MET A 143 7.92 -3.87 -18.82
CA MET A 143 6.88 -4.89 -18.55
C MET A 143 6.13 -4.61 -17.25
N ARG A 144 6.85 -4.23 -16.18
CA ARG A 144 6.24 -3.82 -14.91
C ARG A 144 5.33 -2.61 -15.11
N LYS A 145 5.78 -1.57 -15.84
CA LYS A 145 4.94 -0.40 -16.17
C LYS A 145 3.64 -0.81 -16.87
N LYS A 146 3.70 -1.69 -17.86
CA LYS A 146 2.50 -2.19 -18.57
C LYS A 146 1.58 -2.98 -17.63
N LEU A 147 2.13 -3.90 -16.85
CA LEU A 147 1.36 -4.67 -15.87
C LEU A 147 0.66 -3.75 -14.87
N PHE A 148 1.36 -2.73 -14.38
CA PHE A 148 0.79 -1.72 -13.50
C PHE A 148 -0.30 -0.89 -14.18
N GLY A 149 -0.15 -0.54 -15.46
CA GLY A 149 -1.23 0.10 -16.23
C GLY A 149 -2.53 -0.72 -16.21
N HIS A 150 -2.44 -2.03 -16.42
CA HIS A 150 -3.62 -2.91 -16.36
C HIS A 150 -4.17 -3.07 -14.94
N ILE A 151 -3.31 -3.14 -13.92
CA ILE A 151 -3.74 -3.23 -12.53
C ILE A 151 -4.45 -1.93 -12.11
N ASP A 152 -3.85 -0.78 -12.41
CA ASP A 152 -4.36 0.55 -12.04
C ASP A 152 -5.72 0.82 -12.68
N GLN A 153 -5.89 0.46 -13.97
CA GLN A 153 -7.19 0.57 -14.65
C GLN A 153 -8.29 -0.20 -13.90
N SER A 154 -8.03 -1.43 -13.46
CA SER A 154 -9.01 -2.20 -12.68
C SER A 154 -9.17 -1.66 -11.25
N ALA A 155 -8.09 -1.23 -10.62
CA ALA A 155 -8.07 -0.72 -9.25
C ALA A 155 -8.87 0.57 -9.10
N TRP A 156 -8.84 1.45 -10.11
CA TRP A 156 -9.59 2.70 -10.13
C TRP A 156 -11.10 2.47 -9.95
N HIS A 157 -11.65 1.45 -10.61
CA HIS A 157 -13.08 1.12 -10.48
C HIS A 157 -13.45 0.57 -9.10
N TYR A 158 -12.53 -0.08 -8.40
CA TYR A 158 -12.78 -0.62 -7.08
C TYR A 158 -12.66 0.42 -5.95
N GLN A 159 -12.18 1.64 -6.23
CA GLN A 159 -12.00 2.68 -5.21
C GLN A 159 -13.33 3.09 -4.56
N ASP A 160 -14.42 3.04 -5.31
CA ASP A 160 -15.77 3.39 -4.85
C ASP A 160 -16.54 2.19 -4.27
N SER A 161 -15.87 1.06 -4.03
CA SER A 161 -16.50 -0.11 -3.42
C SER A 161 -16.70 0.06 -1.91
N ALA A 162 -17.68 -0.65 -1.36
CA ALA A 162 -17.93 -0.71 0.08
C ALA A 162 -16.69 -1.20 0.85
N GLU A 163 -15.96 -2.18 0.32
CA GLU A 163 -14.71 -2.70 0.89
C GLU A 163 -13.61 -1.64 0.89
N SER A 164 -13.44 -0.90 -0.20
CA SER A 164 -12.42 0.16 -0.27
C SER A 164 -12.72 1.31 0.69
N ALA A 165 -14.00 1.70 0.81
CA ALA A 165 -14.42 2.67 1.81
C ALA A 165 -14.23 2.17 3.25
N ALA A 166 -14.56 0.91 3.53
CA ALA A 166 -14.34 0.29 4.84
C ALA A 166 -12.85 0.18 5.18
N GLU A 167 -12.01 -0.16 4.21
CA GLU A 167 -10.56 -0.24 4.37
C GLU A 167 -9.95 1.15 4.65
N LYS A 168 -10.42 2.19 3.95
CA LYS A 168 -10.04 3.59 4.25
C LYS A 168 -10.37 3.96 5.69
N GLU A 169 -11.55 3.57 6.17
CA GLU A 169 -11.96 3.82 7.56
C GLU A 169 -11.15 3.02 8.58
N LYS A 170 -10.80 1.76 8.28
CA LYS A 170 -9.89 0.93 9.08
C LYS A 170 -8.52 1.58 9.22
N TRP A 171 -7.94 2.06 8.12
CA TRP A 171 -6.63 2.73 8.15
C TRP A 171 -6.67 4.03 8.95
N PHE A 172 -7.73 4.82 8.82
CA PHE A 172 -7.89 6.02 9.64
C PHE A 172 -8.00 5.69 11.13
N PHE A 173 -8.70 4.62 11.49
CA PHE A 173 -8.74 4.15 12.87
C PHE A 173 -7.34 3.76 13.39
N ILE A 174 -6.59 2.97 12.63
CA ILE A 174 -5.22 2.56 13.00
C ILE A 174 -4.31 3.79 13.17
N ILE A 175 -4.31 4.70 12.18
CA ILE A 175 -3.49 5.92 12.19
C ILE A 175 -3.85 6.78 13.40
N GLN A 176 -5.13 6.96 13.68
CA GLN A 176 -5.61 7.71 14.83
C GLN A 176 -5.09 7.13 16.14
N LYS A 177 -5.09 5.80 16.30
CA LYS A 177 -4.61 5.12 17.51
C LYS A 177 -3.09 5.08 17.65
N CYS A 178 -2.37 5.23 16.54
CA CYS A 178 -0.93 5.01 16.48
C CYS A 178 -0.09 6.27 16.23
N THR A 179 -0.72 7.44 16.14
CA THR A 179 -0.05 8.71 15.83
C THR A 179 -0.15 9.70 16.97
N PHE A 180 1.00 10.14 17.47
CA PHE A 180 1.13 10.98 18.65
C PHE A 180 1.90 12.26 18.34
N SER A 181 1.53 13.35 19.03
CA SER A 181 2.34 14.57 19.09
C SER A 181 3.52 14.33 20.01
N ASP A 182 4.75 14.51 19.52
CA ASP A 182 5.95 14.33 20.35
C ASP A 182 6.07 15.41 21.44
N LYS A 183 5.43 16.56 21.26
CA LYS A 183 5.45 17.61 22.29
C LYS A 183 4.58 17.27 23.49
N THR A 184 3.39 16.74 23.23
CA THR A 184 2.38 16.48 24.28
C THR A 184 2.34 15.03 24.73
N GLN A 185 2.98 14.11 24.00
CA GLN A 185 2.86 12.66 24.17
C GLN A 185 1.41 12.16 24.16
N GLN A 186 0.51 12.93 23.54
CA GLN A 186 -0.90 12.60 23.36
C GLN A 186 -1.16 12.27 21.90
N LEU A 187 -2.27 11.58 21.63
CA LEU A 187 -2.72 11.32 20.27
C LEU A 187 -2.81 12.63 19.48
N LEU A 188 -2.31 12.62 18.25
CA LEU A 188 -2.39 13.77 17.35
C LEU A 188 -3.86 14.10 17.06
N TRP A 189 -4.69 13.07 16.98
CA TRP A 189 -6.15 13.15 16.97
C TRP A 189 -6.74 12.30 18.10
N ASP A 190 -7.39 12.96 19.05
CA ASP A 190 -8.08 12.33 20.18
C ASP A 190 -9.22 11.38 19.75
N THR A 191 -9.84 11.66 18.61
CA THR A 191 -11.01 10.97 18.07
C THR A 191 -10.87 10.76 16.56
N LEU A 192 -11.53 9.72 16.04
CA LEU A 192 -11.54 9.42 14.61
C LEU A 192 -12.25 10.52 13.81
N GLU A 193 -13.31 11.10 14.38
CA GLU A 193 -14.09 12.19 13.81
C GLU A 193 -13.24 13.43 13.60
N LYS A 194 -12.34 13.74 14.54
CA LYS A 194 -11.41 14.86 14.40
C LYS A 194 -10.39 14.60 13.29
N LEU A 195 -9.87 13.38 13.17
CA LEU A 195 -9.02 12.99 12.04
C LEU A 195 -9.78 13.13 10.70
N LYS A 196 -11.00 12.61 10.61
CA LYS A 196 -11.84 12.72 9.39
C LYS A 196 -12.15 14.17 9.04
N LYS A 197 -12.45 15.01 10.04
CA LYS A 197 -12.67 16.45 9.85
C LYS A 197 -11.42 17.16 9.36
N ASP A 198 -10.28 16.92 10.01
CA ASP A 198 -9.00 17.49 9.55
C ASP A 198 -8.61 16.96 8.17
N ALA A 199 -8.96 15.72 7.81
CA ALA A 199 -8.72 15.19 6.47
C ALA A 199 -9.52 15.96 5.40
N ALA A 200 -10.72 16.45 5.74
CA ALA A 200 -11.54 17.27 4.86
C ALA A 200 -11.08 18.75 4.81
N GLU A 201 -10.68 19.32 5.95
CA GLU A 201 -10.36 20.76 6.07
C GLU A 201 -8.87 21.08 5.82
N LYS A 202 -7.98 20.12 6.10
CA LYS A 202 -6.51 20.25 6.10
C LYS A 202 -5.88 19.09 5.34
N GLU A 203 -6.49 18.74 4.21
CA GLU A 203 -6.20 17.53 3.42
C GLU A 203 -4.71 17.31 3.21
N GLU A 204 -3.95 18.33 2.80
CA GLU A 204 -2.51 18.19 2.55
C GLU A 204 -1.72 17.73 3.79
N LYS A 205 -2.03 18.31 4.96
CA LYS A 205 -1.32 18.01 6.20
C LYS A 205 -1.64 16.60 6.67
N VAL A 206 -2.92 16.23 6.67
CA VAL A 206 -3.35 14.89 7.07
C VAL A 206 -2.79 13.85 6.10
N PHE A 207 -2.84 14.13 4.80
CA PHE A 207 -2.28 13.25 3.77
C PHE A 207 -0.79 12.99 4.00
N ARG A 208 0.01 14.01 4.30
CA ARG A 208 1.44 13.82 4.64
C ARG A 208 1.63 12.89 5.83
N VAL A 209 0.84 13.06 6.90
CA VAL A 209 0.92 12.18 8.08
C VAL A 209 0.52 10.74 7.74
N VAL A 210 -0.59 10.56 7.01
CA VAL A 210 -1.06 9.25 6.55
C VAL A 210 0.02 8.56 5.72
N MET A 211 0.58 9.25 4.72
CA MET A 211 1.61 8.67 3.85
C MET A 211 2.86 8.25 4.62
N GLU A 212 3.36 9.10 5.52
CA GLU A 212 4.54 8.76 6.34
C GLU A 212 4.28 7.59 7.29
N TYR A 213 3.06 7.48 7.81
CA TYR A 213 2.65 6.33 8.61
C TYR A 213 2.61 5.05 7.77
N MET A 214 1.99 5.08 6.58
CA MET A 214 1.94 3.92 5.69
C MET A 214 3.35 3.47 5.29
N CYS A 215 4.25 4.42 4.97
CA CYS A 215 5.64 4.10 4.66
C CYS A 215 6.38 3.42 5.83
N PHE A 216 6.10 3.88 7.05
CA PHE A 216 6.66 3.28 8.26
C PHE A 216 6.16 1.85 8.52
N VAL A 217 4.85 1.61 8.41
CA VAL A 217 4.26 0.29 8.66
C VAL A 217 4.73 -0.71 7.60
N HIS A 218 4.70 -0.33 6.32
CA HIS A 218 5.05 -1.20 5.20
C HIS A 218 6.55 -1.23 4.86
N LYS A 219 7.40 -0.55 5.64
CA LYS A 219 8.85 -0.46 5.40
C LYS A 219 9.19 0.03 3.98
N THR A 220 8.32 0.83 3.36
CA THR A 220 8.52 1.31 1.98
C THR A 220 9.40 2.54 1.89
N ASP A 221 9.83 3.09 3.02
CA ASP A 221 10.84 4.17 3.10
C ASP A 221 12.15 3.80 2.36
N GLU A 222 12.47 2.50 2.24
CA GLU A 222 13.64 2.00 1.51
C GLU A 222 13.42 1.93 -0.02
N PHE A 223 12.16 1.89 -0.48
CA PHE A 223 11.81 1.56 -1.86
C PHE A 223 11.19 2.72 -2.66
N MET A 224 10.67 3.76 -2.00
CA MET A 224 9.98 4.86 -2.67
C MET A 224 10.44 6.26 -2.23
N PRO A 225 11.72 6.63 -2.44
CA PRO A 225 12.23 7.97 -2.11
C PRO A 225 11.49 9.10 -2.86
N ASP A 226 10.88 8.83 -4.01
CA ASP A 226 10.20 9.83 -4.85
C ASP A 226 8.81 10.27 -4.37
N ILE A 227 8.14 9.52 -3.49
CA ILE A 227 6.81 9.92 -2.98
C ILE A 227 6.87 11.22 -2.18
N ARG A 228 7.96 11.45 -1.42
CA ARG A 228 8.17 12.69 -0.66
C ARG A 228 8.30 13.92 -1.57
N ASN A 229 8.68 13.72 -2.84
CA ASN A 229 8.79 14.80 -3.83
C ASN A 229 7.45 15.08 -4.52
N LEU A 230 6.56 14.09 -4.67
CA LEU A 230 5.25 14.27 -5.32
C LEU A 230 4.36 15.31 -4.62
N VAL A 231 4.47 15.45 -3.30
CA VAL A 231 3.72 16.48 -2.55
C VAL A 231 4.23 17.90 -2.87
N LYS A 232 5.54 18.06 -3.14
CA LYS A 232 6.14 19.36 -3.45
C LYS A 232 5.73 19.89 -4.83
N TYR A 233 5.45 19.01 -5.79
CA TYR A 233 5.12 19.41 -7.16
C TYR A 233 3.66 19.87 -7.36
N ARG A 234 2.80 19.79 -6.34
CA ARG A 234 1.41 20.26 -6.43
C ARG A 234 1.23 21.76 -6.18
N GLN A 235 2.27 22.47 -5.71
CA GLN A 235 2.25 23.92 -5.49
C GLN A 235 2.36 24.77 -6.78
N LYS A 236 2.32 24.14 -7.96
CA LYS A 236 2.30 24.84 -9.26
C LYS A 236 1.10 24.42 -10.09
N LYS A 237 -0.09 24.85 -9.69
CA LYS A 237 -1.21 25.16 -10.60
C LYS A 237 -2.09 26.23 -9.98
#